data_AF-A0A179SLB9-F1
#
_entry.id   AF-A0A179SLB9-F1
#
_cell.length_a   1.000
_cell.length_b   1.000
_cell.length_c   1.000
_cell.angle_alpha   90.00
_cell.angle_beta   90.00
_cell.angle_gamma   90.00
#
_symmetry.space_group_name_H-M   'P 1'
#
loop_
_entity.id
_entity.type
_entity.pdbx_description
1 polymer ?
#
loop_
_entity_poly.entity_id
_entity_poly.type
_entity_poly.pdbx_seq_one_letter_code
_entity_poly.pdbx_strand_id
1 'polypeptide(L)'
;MTNEPFDIETLKLISNKLDYIYSIAKSNYKDNPELMDTIENLAKAANMFANIKIQELKGHVVTSHPQGFILLKLANSYSRMKDYEKKKETDFPAWEL
;
A
#
# COMPACT_ATOMS: atom_id res chain seq x y z
N MET A 1 20.29 -0.07 28.47
CA MET A 1 19.08 0.39 27.78
C MET A 1 18.94 -0.45 26.54
N THR A 2 18.07 -1.46 26.57
CA THR A 2 17.79 -2.34 25.44
C THR A 2 16.89 -1.60 24.46
N ASN A 3 17.34 -1.42 23.22
CA ASN A 3 16.49 -0.98 22.11
C ASN A 3 15.39 -2.03 21.92
N GLU A 4 14.17 -1.77 22.39
CA GLU A 4 13.02 -2.60 21.99
C GLU A 4 12.60 -2.18 20.57
N PRO A 5 12.75 -3.04 19.56
CA PRO A 5 12.55 -2.64 18.17
C PRO A 5 11.07 -2.42 17.83
N PHE A 6 10.14 -3.07 18.53
CA PHE A 6 8.69 -2.91 18.35
C PHE A 6 7.93 -3.30 19.61
N ASP A 7 6.88 -2.54 19.96
CA ASP A 7 5.95 -2.89 21.04
C ASP A 7 4.53 -3.16 20.52
N ILE A 8 3.82 -4.08 21.17
CA ILE A 8 2.50 -4.58 20.69
C ILE A 8 1.42 -3.49 20.75
N GLU A 9 1.44 -2.63 21.78
CA GLU A 9 0.40 -1.61 21.97
C GLU A 9 0.50 -0.52 20.89
N THR A 10 1.71 -0.06 20.58
CA THR A 10 1.97 0.86 19.47
C THR A 10 1.62 0.22 18.14
N LEU A 11 1.98 -1.04 17.91
CA LEU A 11 1.60 -1.74 16.66
C LEU A 11 0.08 -1.86 16.49
N LYS A 12 -0.69 -2.11 17.57
CA LYS A 12 -2.16 -2.09 17.53
C LYS A 12 -2.69 -0.70 17.21
N LEU A 13 -2.13 0.34 17.83
CA LEU A 13 -2.51 1.72 17.54
C LEU A 13 -2.26 2.08 16.07
N ILE A 14 -1.10 1.69 15.54
CA ILE A 14 -0.75 1.83 14.12
C ILE A 14 -1.78 1.10 13.26
N SER A 15 -2.08 -0.16 13.55
CA SER A 15 -3.04 -0.99 12.82
C SER A 15 -4.44 -0.32 12.78
N ASN A 16 -4.95 0.14 13.92
CA ASN A 16 -6.24 0.82 14.01
C ASN A 16 -6.28 2.12 13.17
N LYS A 17 -5.20 2.91 13.20
CA LYS A 17 -5.11 4.13 12.38
C LYS A 17 -5.08 3.81 10.89
N LEU A 18 -4.37 2.74 10.49
CA LEU A 18 -4.31 2.31 9.11
C LEU A 18 -5.66 1.78 8.61
N ASP A 19 -6.42 1.06 9.44
CA ASP A 19 -7.78 0.63 9.12
C ASP A 19 -8.73 1.82 8.95
N TYR A 20 -8.60 2.83 9.80
CA TYR A 20 -9.35 4.08 9.65
C TYR A 20 -9.03 4.77 8.31
N ILE A 21 -7.74 4.96 7.99
CA ILE A 21 -7.29 5.58 6.73
C ILE A 21 -7.81 4.78 5.52
N TYR A 22 -7.69 3.45 5.56
CA TYR A 22 -8.23 2.55 4.55
C TYR A 22 -9.73 2.77 4.35
N SER A 23 -10.50 2.80 5.43
CA SER A 23 -11.95 2.99 5.40
C SER A 23 -12.34 4.33 4.78
N ILE A 24 -11.65 5.41 5.15
CA ILE A 24 -11.89 6.75 4.59
C ILE A 24 -11.55 6.78 3.09
N ALA A 25 -10.38 6.28 2.69
CA ALA A 25 -9.95 6.29 1.30
C ALA A 25 -10.92 5.50 0.40
N LYS A 26 -11.32 4.30 0.84
CA LYS A 26 -12.27 3.46 0.12
C LYS A 26 -13.65 4.11 -0.02
N SER A 27 -14.15 4.74 1.04
CA SER A 27 -15.49 5.34 1.04
C SER A 27 -15.58 6.58 0.14
N ASN A 28 -14.47 7.30 -0.02
CA ASN A 28 -14.38 8.54 -0.79
C ASN A 28 -13.67 8.34 -2.14
N TYR A 29 -13.59 7.10 -2.63
CA TYR A 29 -12.87 6.75 -3.87
C TYR A 29 -13.26 7.61 -5.07
N LYS A 30 -14.54 7.99 -5.19
CA LYS A 30 -15.05 8.75 -6.32
C LYS A 30 -14.57 10.19 -6.37
N ASP A 31 -14.12 10.76 -5.25
CA ASP A 31 -13.73 12.17 -5.16
C ASP A 31 -12.38 12.41 -5.83
N ASN A 32 -11.44 11.48 -5.61
CA ASN A 32 -10.14 11.48 -6.28
C ASN A 32 -9.62 10.03 -6.38
N PRO A 33 -9.99 9.28 -7.43
CA PRO A 33 -9.69 7.85 -7.54
C PRO A 33 -8.21 7.50 -7.43
N GLU A 34 -7.32 8.31 -8.03
CA GLU A 34 -5.88 8.05 -8.03
C GLU A 34 -5.27 8.27 -6.65
N LEU A 35 -5.64 9.37 -5.98
CA LEU A 35 -5.20 9.66 -4.62
C LEU A 35 -5.72 8.61 -3.64
N MET A 36 -7.01 8.27 -3.72
CA MET A 36 -7.63 7.33 -2.80
C MET A 36 -7.12 5.90 -3.00
N ASP A 37 -6.90 5.45 -4.25
CA ASP A 37 -6.28 4.14 -4.52
C ASP A 37 -4.85 4.09 -3.94
N THR A 38 -4.07 5.18 -4.08
CA THR A 38 -2.73 5.26 -3.51
C THR A 38 -2.74 5.16 -1.98
N ILE A 39 -3.61 5.93 -1.32
CA ILE A 39 -3.75 5.94 0.14
C ILE A 39 -4.24 4.57 0.63
N GLU A 40 -5.26 4.00 -0.01
CA GLU A 40 -5.82 2.68 0.34
C GLU A 40 -4.73 1.59 0.28
N ASN A 41 -3.96 1.58 -0.81
CA ASN A 41 -2.93 0.56 -1.04
C ASN A 41 -1.79 0.64 -0.02
N LEU A 42 -1.32 1.85 0.30
CA LEU A 42 -0.29 2.07 1.31
C LEU A 42 -0.79 1.69 2.70
N ALA A 43 -2.00 2.10 3.07
CA ALA A 43 -2.59 1.79 4.37
C ALA A 43 -2.71 0.27 4.57
N LYS A 44 -3.19 -0.44 3.55
CA LYS A 44 -3.38 -1.89 3.60
C LYS A 44 -2.05 -2.66 3.66
N ALA A 45 -1.04 -2.26 2.88
CA ALA A 45 0.28 -2.87 2.93
C ALA A 45 0.97 -2.67 4.29
N ALA A 46 0.91 -1.45 4.84
CA ALA A 46 1.43 -1.14 6.16
C ALA A 46 0.69 -1.91 7.27
N ASN A 47 -0.63 -2.11 7.14
CA ASN A 47 -1.40 -2.85 8.14
C ASN A 47 -1.05 -4.34 8.12
N MET A 48 -0.80 -4.92 6.93
CA MET A 48 -0.27 -6.29 6.83
C MET A 48 1.07 -6.43 7.56
N PHE A 49 1.98 -5.46 7.41
CA PHE A 49 3.25 -5.44 8.16
C PHE A 49 3.02 -5.39 9.68
N ALA A 50 2.18 -4.46 10.16
CA ALA A 50 1.90 -4.32 11.59
C ALA A 50 1.32 -5.61 12.18
N ASN A 51 0.37 -6.23 11.47
CA ASN A 51 -0.25 -7.48 11.90
C ASN A 51 0.74 -8.65 11.94
N ILE A 52 1.61 -8.79 10.93
CA ILE A 52 2.66 -9.82 10.93
C ILE A 52 3.60 -9.61 12.13
N LYS A 53 4.04 -8.37 12.40
CA LYS A 53 4.91 -8.08 13.54
C LYS A 53 4.23 -8.36 14.88
N ILE A 54 2.95 -8.03 15.04
CA ILE A 54 2.19 -8.39 16.25
C ILE A 54 2.15 -9.91 16.45
N GLN A 55 1.94 -10.66 15.37
CA GLN A 55 1.90 -12.12 15.44
C GLN A 55 3.26 -12.71 15.79
N GLU A 56 4.33 -12.26 15.12
CA GLU A 56 5.71 -12.65 15.43
C GLU A 56 6.04 -12.42 16.92
N LEU A 57 5.70 -11.24 17.45
CA LEU A 57 5.91 -10.91 18.87
C LEU A 57 5.08 -11.77 19.83
N LYS A 58 3.94 -12.31 19.38
CA LYS A 58 3.10 -13.25 20.14
C LYS A 58 3.52 -14.71 19.98
N GLY A 59 4.57 -15.01 19.21
CA GLY A 59 5.02 -16.37 18.93
C GLY A 59 4.11 -17.16 17.98
N HIS A 60 3.24 -16.47 17.23
CA HIS A 60 2.32 -17.07 16.27
C HIS A 60 2.72 -16.63 14.86
N VAL A 61 2.64 -17.51 13.87
CA VAL A 61 2.77 -17.11 12.45
C VAL A 61 1.50 -17.56 11.74
N VAL A 62 0.51 -16.67 11.67
CA VAL A 62 -0.68 -16.89 10.84
C VAL A 62 -0.46 -16.11 9.55
N THR A 63 -0.04 -16.82 8.51
CA THR A 63 0.28 -16.23 7.21
C THR A 63 -0.97 -15.63 6.55
N SER A 64 -1.28 -14.38 6.86
CA SER A 64 -2.10 -13.54 5.99
C SER A 64 -1.28 -13.32 4.72
N HIS A 65 -1.47 -14.15 3.67
CA HIS A 65 -0.72 -14.21 2.40
C HIS A 65 -0.36 -12.81 1.83
N PRO A 66 0.72 -12.17 2.31
CA PRO A 66 0.92 -10.74 2.10
C PRO A 66 1.58 -10.50 0.74
N GLN A 67 2.37 -11.48 0.31
CA GLN A 67 3.02 -11.55 -0.99
C GLN A 67 2.02 -11.43 -2.15
N GLY A 68 0.90 -12.16 -2.10
CA GLY A 68 -0.09 -12.12 -3.18
C GLY A 68 -0.72 -10.73 -3.34
N PHE A 69 -1.04 -10.06 -2.23
CA PHE A 69 -1.55 -8.68 -2.26
C PHE A 69 -0.50 -7.70 -2.78
N ILE A 70 0.75 -7.79 -2.30
CA ILE A 70 1.85 -6.94 -2.74
C ILE A 70 2.10 -7.11 -4.24
N LEU A 71 2.18 -8.36 -4.73
CA LEU A 71 2.38 -8.66 -6.16
C LEU A 71 1.27 -8.08 -7.03
N LEU A 72 0.00 -8.24 -6.62
CA LEU A 72 -1.14 -7.69 -7.34
C LEU A 72 -1.07 -6.16 -7.44
N LYS A 73 -0.75 -5.48 -6.33
CA LYS A 73 -0.67 -4.02 -6.30
C LYS A 73 0.53 -3.48 -7.07
N LEU A 74 1.68 -4.15 -6.97
CA LEU A 74 2.86 -3.83 -7.78
C LEU A 74 2.58 -4.00 -9.27
N ALA A 75 1.93 -5.09 -9.69
CA ALA A 75 1.60 -5.32 -11.09
C ALA A 75 0.73 -4.19 -11.68
N ASN A 76 -0.30 -3.77 -10.94
CA ASN A 76 -1.19 -2.68 -11.37
C ASN A 76 -0.43 -1.35 -11.48
N SER A 77 0.33 -0.97 -10.46
CA SER A 77 1.11 0.27 -10.47
C SER A 77 2.17 0.26 -11.56
N TYR A 78 2.87 -0.87 -11.74
CA TYR A 78 3.90 -1.04 -12.77
C TYR A 78 3.31 -0.95 -14.18
N SER A 79 2.16 -1.58 -14.43
CA SER A 79 1.46 -1.46 -15.71
C SER A 79 1.09 -0.02 -16.02
N ARG A 80 0.49 0.70 -15.05
CA ARG A 80 0.13 2.12 -15.21
C ARG A 80 1.36 2.99 -15.50
N MET A 81 2.48 2.72 -14.83
CA MET A 81 3.72 3.45 -15.09
C MET A 81 4.28 3.17 -16.48
N LYS A 82 4.24 1.93 -16.96
CA LYS A 82 4.59 1.61 -18.35
C LYS A 82 3.71 2.33 -19.36
N ASP A 83 2.41 2.44 -19.11
CA ASP A 83 1.49 3.16 -19.99
C ASP A 83 1.78 4.67 -19.99
N TYR A 84 2.16 5.22 -18.83
CA TYR A 84 2.58 6.61 -18.71
C TYR A 84 3.91 6.89 -19.45
N GLU A 85 4.89 6.00 -19.35
CA GLU A 85 6.15 6.08 -20.10
C GLU A 85 5.90 6.08 -21.62
N LYS A 86 5.06 5.17 -22.11
CA LYS A 86 4.69 5.11 -23.54
C LYS A 86 4.02 6.39 -24.04
N LYS A 87 3.14 7.01 -23.23
CA LYS A 87 2.48 8.27 -23.60
C LYS A 87 3.48 9.40 -23.85
N LYS A 88 4.58 9.44 -23.08
CA LYS A 88 5.66 10.42 -23.29
C LYS A 88 6.43 10.20 -24.59
N GLU A 89 6.54 8.97 -25.09
CA GLU A 89 7.19 8.69 -26.37
C GLU A 89 6.34 9.20 -27.56
N THR A 90 5.02 9.26 -27.40
CA THR A 90 4.08 9.81 -28.40
C THR A 90 3.95 11.34 -28.42
N ASP A 91 4.55 12.06 -27.47
CA ASP A 91 4.57 13.54 -27.47
C ASP A 91 5.62 14.14 -28.44
N PHE A 92 6.18 13.33 -29.35
CA PHE A 92 6.97 13.86 -30.48
C PHE A 92 6.01 14.58 -31.45
N PRO A 93 6.15 15.89 -31.68
CA PRO A 93 5.24 16.60 -32.56
C PRO A 93 5.40 16.12 -34.00
N ALA A 94 4.31 15.70 -34.65
CA ALA A 94 4.32 15.21 -36.03
C ALA A 94 4.79 16.24 -37.08
N TRP A 95 5.02 17.49 -36.69
CA TRP A 95 5.51 18.57 -37.56
C TRP A 95 7.05 18.69 -37.59
N GLU A 96 7.77 17.88 -36.82
CA GLU A 96 9.26 17.81 -36.86
C GLU A 96 9.79 16.68 -37.78
N LEU A 97 8.94 16.05 -38.61
CA LEU A 97 9.34 15.07 -39.64
C LEU A 97 9.42 15.66 -41.04
#